data_AF-A0A7E6ETC2-F1
#
_entry.id   AF-A0A7E6ETC2-F1
#
_cell.length_a   1.000
_cell.length_b   1.000
_cell.length_c   1.000
_cell.angle_alpha   90.00
_cell.angle_beta   90.00
_cell.angle_gamma   90.00
#
_symmetry.space_group_name_H-M   'P 1'
#
loop_
_entity.id
_entity.type
_entity.pdbx_description
1 polymer ?
#
loop_
_entity_poly.entity_id
_entity_poly.type
_entity_poly.pdbx_seq_one_letter_code
_entity_poly.pdbx_strand_id
1 'polypeptide(L)'
;MSRDWMGKIGFSKECSFILGYSAMEDSYASEIERKELLQKKHYFFLNELQQMARELPSKYQQRVPYDLLSGLAHALLDGTVFEIVQGLSEVQHLEEKSLFNQRVKQTNDHKAQKHEMTKKHKELLQACENKPHNLPLVQAQVDREREIMNKRIEEESKKKDIKTIMELDQKVMDQQVTLEKAGVPGFYVTNNPAEIRLQIYLLEFIVRLRNTELPT
;
A
#
# COMPACT_ATOMS: atom_id res chain seq x y z
N MET A 1 41.02 64.66 43.01
CA MET A 1 39.72 65.18 42.52
C MET A 1 39.88 65.35 41.01
N SER A 2 39.03 64.91 40.09
CA SER A 2 37.77 64.17 40.14
C SER A 2 37.46 63.72 38.71
N ARG A 3 37.10 62.45 38.56
CA ARG A 3 36.13 61.89 37.59
C ARG A 3 36.35 62.15 36.10
N ASP A 4 37.07 61.22 35.46
CA ASP A 4 36.86 60.86 34.05
C ASP A 4 36.20 59.45 34.01
N TRP A 5 34.91 59.42 34.33
CA TRP A 5 34.04 58.24 34.35
C TRP A 5 32.66 58.65 33.82
N MET A 6 32.57 58.99 32.53
CA MET A 6 31.29 59.02 31.82
C MET A 6 31.55 58.58 30.38
N GLY A 7 31.17 57.34 30.06
CA GLY A 7 31.22 56.89 28.66
C GLY A 7 31.10 55.38 28.41
N LYS A 8 30.74 54.54 29.40
CA LYS A 8 30.71 53.08 29.20
C LYS A 8 29.46 52.33 29.70
N ILE A 9 28.32 53.00 29.87
CA ILE A 9 27.08 52.33 30.30
C ILE A 9 25.86 52.76 29.45
N GLY A 10 26.05 52.87 28.13
CA GLY A 10 24.95 53.08 27.17
C GLY A 10 24.78 51.97 26.13
N PHE A 11 25.79 51.12 25.93
CA PHE A 11 25.84 50.25 24.75
C PHE A 11 25.31 48.82 24.95
N SER A 12 24.91 48.44 26.18
CA SER A 12 24.60 47.03 26.47
C SER A 12 23.11 46.70 26.53
N LYS A 13 22.23 47.63 26.90
CA LYS A 13 20.79 47.36 26.99
C LYS A 13 20.06 47.64 25.67
N GLU A 14 20.41 48.72 24.98
CA GLU A 14 19.87 49.03 23.66
C GLU A 14 20.37 48.06 22.59
N CYS A 15 21.65 47.66 22.57
CA CYS A 15 22.08 46.58 21.66
C CYS A 15 21.43 45.24 22.00
N SER A 16 21.22 44.88 23.27
CA SER A 16 20.52 43.63 23.61
C SER A 16 19.02 43.68 23.26
N PHE A 17 18.41 44.87 23.32
CA PHE A 17 17.02 45.11 22.91
C PHE A 17 16.89 45.12 21.38
N ILE A 18 17.81 45.76 20.66
CA ILE A 18 17.86 45.81 19.19
C ILE A 18 18.20 44.42 18.62
N LEU A 19 19.14 43.68 19.22
CA LEU A 19 19.43 42.30 18.83
C LEU A 19 18.25 41.37 19.12
N GLY A 20 17.54 41.58 20.24
CA GLY A 20 16.31 40.86 20.57
C GLY A 20 15.15 41.17 19.60
N TYR A 21 14.99 42.44 19.20
CA TYR A 21 14.00 42.86 18.20
C TYR A 21 14.33 42.35 16.80
N SER A 22 15.60 42.43 16.38
CA SER A 22 16.05 41.89 15.09
C SER A 22 15.85 40.37 15.03
N ALA A 23 16.23 39.62 16.07
CA ALA A 23 16.01 38.18 16.13
C ALA A 23 14.53 37.80 16.16
N MET A 24 13.68 38.63 16.79
CA MET A 24 12.23 38.46 16.80
C MET A 24 11.62 38.74 15.42
N GLU A 25 12.03 39.82 14.75
CA GLU A 25 11.62 40.17 13.38
C GLU A 25 12.07 39.11 12.35
N ASP A 26 13.31 38.63 12.44
CA ASP A 26 13.83 37.54 11.60
C ASP A 26 13.03 36.23 11.81
N SER A 27 12.63 35.94 13.06
CA SER A 27 11.79 34.78 13.39
C SER A 27 10.37 34.91 12.80
N TYR A 28 9.77 36.10 12.85
CA TYR A 28 8.43 36.33 12.27
C TYR A 28 8.47 36.32 10.74
N ALA A 29 9.50 36.91 10.12
CA ALA A 29 9.69 36.87 8.67
C ALA A 29 9.85 35.42 8.17
N SER A 30 10.67 34.61 8.86
CA SER A 30 10.84 33.19 8.53
C SER A 30 9.53 32.39 8.69
N GLU A 31 8.70 32.71 9.69
CA GLU A 31 7.41 32.04 9.87
C GLU A 31 6.40 32.41 8.76
N ILE A 32 6.41 33.66 8.30
CA ILE A 32 5.60 34.13 7.18
C ILE A 32 6.02 33.42 5.89
N GLU A 33 7.31 33.40 5.57
CA GLU A 33 7.84 32.69 4.39
C GLU A 33 7.46 31.20 4.40
N ARG A 34 7.52 30.55 5.56
CA ARG A 34 7.09 29.15 5.71
C ARG A 34 5.60 28.98 5.43
N LYS A 35 4.75 29.88 5.93
CA LYS A 35 3.29 29.85 5.70
C LYS A 35 2.97 30.07 4.23
N GLU A 36 3.64 31.01 3.57
CA GLU A 36 3.49 31.25 2.14
C GLU A 36 3.91 30.04 1.30
N LEU A 37 5.02 29.39 1.65
CA LEU A 37 5.50 28.18 0.98
C LEU A 37 4.49 27.04 1.11
N LEU A 38 3.98 26.80 2.33
CA LEU A 38 2.96 25.76 2.58
C LEU A 38 1.66 26.05 1.83
N GLN A 39 1.27 27.32 1.73
CA GLN A 39 0.08 27.73 0.99
C GLN A 39 0.26 27.52 -0.52
N LYS A 40 1.41 27.89 -1.09
CA LYS A 40 1.74 27.60 -2.49
C LYS A 40 1.72 26.09 -2.78
N LYS A 41 2.32 25.29 -1.90
CA LYS A 41 2.31 23.83 -1.99
C LYS A 41 0.89 23.24 -1.91
N HIS A 42 0.06 23.76 -1.00
CA HIS A 42 -1.34 23.36 -0.87
C HIS A 42 -2.14 23.62 -2.15
N TYR A 43 -2.04 24.83 -2.72
CA TYR A 43 -2.73 25.17 -3.96
C TYR A 43 -2.27 24.31 -5.13
N PHE A 44 -0.97 24.04 -5.22
CA PHE A 44 -0.43 23.15 -6.24
C PHE A 44 -1.04 21.74 -6.11
N PHE A 45 -0.97 21.13 -4.92
CA PHE A 45 -1.55 19.81 -4.67
C PHE A 45 -3.05 19.77 -4.94
N LEU A 46 -3.80 20.78 -4.49
CA LEU A 46 -5.23 20.86 -4.74
C LEU A 46 -5.55 20.93 -6.23
N ASN A 47 -4.80 21.72 -7.00
CA ASN A 47 -5.01 21.83 -8.44
C ASN A 47 -4.74 20.50 -9.17
N GLU A 48 -3.66 19.80 -8.81
CA GLU A 48 -3.35 18.47 -9.36
C GLU A 48 -4.42 17.43 -8.96
N LEU A 49 -4.86 17.42 -7.70
CA LEU A 49 -5.94 16.56 -7.23
C LEU A 49 -7.26 16.82 -7.98
N GLN A 50 -7.60 18.08 -8.25
CA GLN A 50 -8.79 18.44 -9.02
C GLN A 50 -8.72 17.98 -10.48
N GLN A 51 -7.54 18.07 -11.10
CA GLN A 51 -7.33 17.56 -12.46
C GLN A 51 -7.53 16.05 -12.49
N MET A 52 -6.89 15.31 -11.58
CA MET A 52 -7.06 13.84 -11.49
C MET A 52 -8.51 13.44 -11.18
N ALA A 53 -9.23 14.19 -10.34
CA ALA A 53 -10.64 13.93 -10.05
C ALA A 53 -11.56 14.10 -11.28
N ARG A 54 -11.20 14.95 -12.25
CA ARG A 54 -11.96 15.12 -13.51
C ARG A 54 -11.78 13.96 -14.48
N GLU A 55 -10.69 13.20 -14.36
CA GLU A 55 -10.42 12.01 -15.17
C GLU A 55 -11.20 10.77 -14.70
N LEU A 56 -11.79 10.82 -13.50
CA LEU A 56 -12.54 9.70 -12.95
C LEU A 56 -13.86 9.46 -13.70
N PRO A 57 -14.35 8.21 -13.72
CA PRO A 57 -15.71 7.93 -14.18
C PRO A 57 -16.74 8.74 -13.38
N SER A 58 -17.78 9.26 -14.05
CA SER A 58 -18.73 10.23 -13.47
C SER A 58 -19.36 9.78 -12.14
N LYS A 59 -19.59 8.47 -11.96
CA LYS A 59 -20.10 7.88 -10.72
C LYS A 59 -19.18 8.06 -9.50
N TYR A 60 -17.88 8.21 -9.70
CA TYR A 60 -16.90 8.45 -8.64
C TYR A 60 -16.57 9.93 -8.49
N GLN A 61 -16.62 10.70 -9.57
CA GLN A 61 -16.37 12.15 -9.55
C GLN A 61 -17.30 12.88 -8.55
N GLN A 62 -18.59 12.52 -8.52
CA GLN A 62 -19.56 13.09 -7.57
C GLN A 62 -19.25 12.77 -6.09
N ARG A 63 -18.44 11.74 -5.85
CA ARG A 63 -18.05 11.28 -4.51
C ARG A 63 -16.73 11.90 -4.04
N VAL A 64 -16.13 12.77 -4.85
CA VAL A 64 -14.89 13.47 -4.56
C VAL A 64 -15.18 14.98 -4.52
N PRO A 65 -15.84 15.47 -3.45
CA PRO A 65 -16.13 16.89 -3.31
C PRO A 65 -14.85 17.71 -3.08
N TYR A 66 -14.94 19.03 -3.29
CA TYR A 66 -13.84 19.97 -3.06
C TYR A 66 -13.25 19.84 -1.64
N ASP A 67 -14.09 19.73 -0.62
CA ASP A 67 -13.65 19.66 0.78
C ASP A 67 -12.77 18.43 1.04
N LEU A 68 -13.08 17.30 0.40
CA LEU A 68 -12.26 16.09 0.48
C LEU A 68 -10.88 16.32 -0.15
N LEU A 69 -10.83 16.93 -1.34
CA LEU A 69 -9.57 17.22 -2.03
C LEU A 69 -8.73 18.26 -1.28
N SER A 70 -9.36 19.29 -0.72
CA SER A 70 -8.70 20.32 0.09
C SER A 70 -8.11 19.73 1.38
N GLY A 71 -8.88 18.87 2.06
CA GLY A 71 -8.40 18.14 3.23
C GLY A 71 -7.24 17.20 2.88
N LEU A 72 -7.34 16.48 1.77
CA LEU A 72 -6.29 15.58 1.31
C LEU A 72 -5.01 16.35 0.95
N ALA A 73 -5.11 17.46 0.22
CA ALA A 73 -3.98 18.33 -0.09
C ALA A 73 -3.27 18.83 1.17
N HIS A 74 -4.05 19.17 2.22
CA HIS A 74 -3.50 19.60 3.50
C HIS A 74 -2.75 18.47 4.22
N ALA A 75 -3.33 17.26 4.26
CA ALA A 75 -2.72 16.08 4.88
C ALA A 75 -1.41 15.65 4.19
N LEU A 76 -1.19 16.03 2.94
CA LEU A 76 0.02 15.69 2.16
C LEU A 76 1.16 16.71 2.32
N LEU A 77 0.94 17.84 2.99
CA LEU A 77 1.92 18.94 3.05
C LEU A 77 3.23 18.57 3.73
N ASP A 78 3.16 17.80 4.82
CA ASP A 78 4.31 17.41 5.63
C ASP A 78 5.10 16.23 5.03
N GLY A 79 4.51 15.54 4.05
CA GLY A 79 5.07 14.39 3.37
C GLY A 79 4.93 13.05 4.11
N THR A 80 4.46 13.06 5.36
CA THR A 80 4.32 11.84 6.19
C THR A 80 3.41 10.82 5.52
N VAL A 81 2.31 11.29 4.93
CA VAL A 81 1.35 10.41 4.23
C VAL A 81 1.96 9.73 3.00
N PHE A 82 2.89 10.38 2.29
CA PHE A 82 3.59 9.75 1.16
C PHE A 82 4.47 8.59 1.64
N GLU A 83 5.19 8.77 2.74
CA GLU A 83 6.03 7.73 3.36
C GLU A 83 5.18 6.56 3.86
N ILE A 84 4.02 6.84 4.47
CA ILE A 84 3.07 5.80 4.90
C ILE A 84 2.58 4.99 3.69
N VAL A 85 2.11 5.66 2.63
CA VAL A 85 1.61 4.98 1.43
C VAL A 85 2.72 4.15 0.76
N GLN A 86 3.95 4.66 0.73
CA GLN A 86 5.10 3.91 0.23
C GLN A 86 5.38 2.67 1.07
N GLY A 87 5.45 2.80 2.40
CA GLY A 87 5.67 1.67 3.30
C GLY A 87 4.58 0.61 3.18
N LEU A 88 3.30 1.03 3.06
CA LEU A 88 2.18 0.10 2.82
C LEU A 88 2.31 -0.63 1.47
N SER A 89 2.79 0.06 0.43
CA SER A 89 3.03 -0.55 -0.89
C SER A 89 4.16 -1.58 -0.85
N GLU A 90 5.25 -1.30 -0.13
CA GLU A 90 6.37 -2.23 0.05
C GLU A 90 5.95 -3.48 0.84
N VAL A 91 5.22 -3.28 1.94
CA VAL A 91 4.66 -4.38 2.74
C VAL A 91 3.70 -5.24 1.90
N GLN A 92 2.83 -4.61 1.10
CA GLN A 92 1.94 -5.32 0.19
C GLN A 92 2.73 -6.16 -0.83
N HIS A 93 3.76 -5.58 -1.46
CA HIS A 93 4.56 -6.29 -2.45
C HIS A 93 5.27 -7.52 -1.87
N LEU A 94 5.83 -7.40 -0.66
CA LEU A 94 6.47 -8.51 0.04
C LEU A 94 5.49 -9.64 0.35
N GLU A 95 4.28 -9.30 0.80
CA GLU A 95 3.23 -10.28 1.10
C GLU A 95 2.74 -10.98 -0.17
N GLU A 96 2.39 -10.23 -1.22
CA GLU A 96 1.96 -10.79 -2.50
C GLU A 96 3.00 -11.75 -3.09
N LYS A 97 4.28 -11.37 -2.99
CA LYS A 97 5.40 -12.24 -3.41
C LYS A 97 5.47 -13.52 -2.57
N SER A 98 5.25 -13.43 -1.26
CA SER A 98 5.20 -14.58 -0.36
C SER A 98 4.07 -15.54 -0.74
N LEU A 99 2.85 -15.02 -0.91
CA LEU A 99 1.67 -15.79 -1.31
C LEU A 99 1.84 -16.44 -2.68
N PHE A 100 2.40 -15.71 -3.64
CA PHE A 100 2.72 -16.23 -4.97
C PHE A 100 3.72 -17.40 -4.89
N ASN A 101 4.82 -17.23 -4.16
CA ASN A 101 5.81 -18.29 -3.96
C ASN A 101 5.19 -19.52 -3.29
N GLN A 102 4.30 -19.31 -2.32
CA GLN A 102 3.57 -20.39 -1.66
C GLN A 102 2.69 -21.16 -2.66
N ARG A 103 1.97 -20.46 -3.55
CA ARG A 103 1.15 -21.08 -4.61
C ARG A 103 2.02 -21.89 -5.58
N VAL A 104 3.13 -21.31 -6.06
CA VAL A 104 4.08 -21.98 -6.94
C VAL A 104 4.62 -23.27 -6.32
N LYS A 105 5.04 -23.22 -5.05
CA LYS A 105 5.52 -24.40 -4.33
C LYS A 105 4.49 -25.53 -4.32
N GLN A 106 3.25 -25.23 -3.93
CA GLN A 106 2.20 -26.25 -3.89
C GLN A 106 1.88 -26.81 -5.28
N THR A 107 1.81 -25.96 -6.31
CA THR A 107 1.60 -26.43 -7.68
C THR A 107 2.71 -27.38 -8.13
N ASN A 108 3.96 -27.09 -7.77
CA ASN A 108 5.08 -27.97 -8.07
C ASN A 108 5.00 -29.28 -7.29
N ASP A 109 4.64 -29.24 -6.00
CA ASP A 109 4.43 -30.42 -5.17
C ASP A 109 3.32 -31.31 -5.76
N HIS A 110 2.20 -30.73 -6.19
CA HIS A 110 1.10 -31.44 -6.86
C HIS A 110 1.53 -32.08 -8.18
N LYS A 111 2.32 -31.37 -9.00
CA LYS A 111 2.89 -31.91 -10.24
C LYS A 111 3.82 -33.10 -9.96
N ALA A 112 4.69 -32.99 -8.96
CA ALA A 112 5.59 -34.06 -8.55
C ALA A 112 4.82 -35.29 -8.05
N GLN A 113 3.79 -35.10 -7.22
CA GLN A 113 2.92 -36.18 -6.74
C GLN A 113 2.20 -36.89 -7.90
N LYS A 114 1.64 -36.15 -8.86
CA LYS A 114 1.00 -36.74 -10.05
C LYS A 114 1.99 -37.51 -10.92
N HIS A 115 3.20 -36.98 -11.09
CA HIS A 115 4.25 -37.63 -11.86
C HIS A 115 4.68 -38.96 -11.21
N GLU A 116 4.96 -38.95 -9.90
CA GLU A 116 5.36 -40.13 -9.15
C GLU A 116 4.28 -41.21 -9.15
N MET A 117 3.00 -40.82 -8.97
CA MET A 117 1.87 -41.74 -9.10
C MET A 117 1.78 -42.34 -10.49
N THR A 118 1.88 -41.52 -11.54
CA THR A 118 1.80 -41.98 -12.93
C THR A 118 2.93 -42.96 -13.25
N LYS A 119 4.14 -42.70 -12.73
CA LYS A 119 5.29 -43.60 -12.88
C LYS A 119 5.02 -44.95 -12.24
N LYS A 120 4.58 -44.99 -10.97
CA LYS A 120 4.22 -46.23 -10.26
C LYS A 120 3.12 -47.01 -10.98
N HIS A 121 2.08 -46.32 -11.44
CA HIS A 121 0.97 -46.93 -12.19
C HIS A 121 1.44 -47.54 -13.52
N LYS A 122 2.35 -46.87 -14.23
CA LYS A 122 2.95 -47.40 -15.46
C LYS A 122 3.74 -48.69 -15.19
N GLU A 123 4.57 -48.72 -14.15
CA GLU A 123 5.34 -49.90 -13.75
C GLU A 123 4.43 -51.07 -13.35
N LEU A 124 3.35 -50.81 -12.60
CA LEU A 124 2.36 -51.82 -12.21
C LEU A 124 1.63 -52.44 -13.40
N LEU A 125 1.22 -51.61 -14.37
CA LEU A 125 0.55 -52.08 -15.59
C LEU A 125 1.49 -52.93 -16.46
N GLN A 126 2.75 -52.50 -16.63
CA GLN A 126 3.77 -53.27 -17.34
C GLN A 126 4.03 -54.63 -16.68
N ALA A 127 4.09 -54.70 -15.35
CA ALA A 127 4.26 -55.96 -14.62
C ALA A 127 3.09 -56.95 -14.81
N CYS A 128 1.90 -56.45 -15.17
CA CYS A 128 0.68 -57.25 -15.36
C CYS A 128 0.38 -57.55 -16.84
N GLU A 129 1.19 -57.11 -17.78
CA GLU A 129 0.96 -57.22 -19.23
C GLU A 129 0.77 -58.68 -19.69
N ASN A 130 1.52 -59.60 -19.09
CA ASN A 130 1.44 -61.04 -19.39
C ASN A 130 0.28 -61.78 -18.66
N LYS A 131 -0.58 -61.08 -17.93
CA LYS A 131 -1.69 -61.66 -17.13
C LYS A 131 -3.04 -61.04 -17.54
N PRO A 132 -3.62 -61.44 -18.69
CA PRO A 132 -4.77 -60.77 -19.32
C PRO A 132 -6.03 -60.72 -18.44
N HIS A 133 -6.25 -61.70 -17.56
CA HIS A 133 -7.39 -61.69 -16.64
C HIS A 133 -7.22 -60.70 -15.48
N ASN A 134 -5.99 -60.35 -15.11
CA ASN A 134 -5.71 -59.44 -13.99
C ASN A 134 -5.63 -57.98 -14.45
N LEU A 135 -5.34 -57.76 -15.74
CA LEU A 135 -5.15 -56.42 -16.32
C LEU A 135 -6.35 -55.48 -16.13
N PRO A 136 -7.62 -55.89 -16.34
CA PRO A 136 -8.77 -55.00 -16.14
C PRO A 136 -8.96 -54.59 -14.68
N LEU A 137 -8.66 -55.50 -13.74
CA LEU A 137 -8.76 -55.24 -12.30
C LEU A 137 -7.72 -54.20 -11.87
N VAL A 138 -6.48 -54.36 -12.33
CA VAL A 138 -5.37 -53.43 -12.04
C VAL A 138 -5.62 -52.08 -12.70
N GLN A 139 -6.11 -52.03 -13.93
CA GLN A 139 -6.49 -50.78 -14.60
C GLN A 139 -7.58 -50.04 -13.82
N ALA A 140 -8.65 -50.74 -13.41
CA ALA A 140 -9.71 -50.14 -12.59
C ALA A 140 -9.21 -49.67 -11.21
N GLN A 141 -8.18 -50.29 -10.64
CA GLN A 141 -7.53 -49.79 -9.42
C GLN A 141 -6.73 -48.51 -9.68
N VAL A 142 -5.89 -48.51 -10.72
CA VAL A 142 -5.08 -47.35 -11.14
C VAL A 142 -5.96 -46.13 -11.41
N ASP A 143 -7.07 -46.32 -12.13
CA ASP A 143 -8.00 -45.23 -12.45
C ASP A 143 -8.70 -44.68 -11.19
N ARG A 144 -9.08 -45.56 -10.26
CA ARG A 144 -9.64 -45.14 -8.95
C ARG A 144 -8.62 -44.35 -8.12
N GLU A 145 -7.39 -44.83 -8.01
CA GLU A 145 -6.33 -44.13 -7.27
C GLU A 145 -6.01 -42.75 -7.88
N ARG A 146 -5.96 -42.68 -9.22
CA ARG A 146 -5.78 -41.42 -9.95
C ARG A 146 -6.91 -40.43 -9.67
N GLU A 147 -8.16 -40.90 -9.68
CA GLU A 147 -9.32 -40.05 -9.40
C GLU A 147 -9.31 -39.53 -7.96
N ILE A 148 -9.01 -40.39 -6.99
CA ILE A 148 -8.87 -39.99 -5.57
C ILE A 148 -7.79 -38.93 -5.41
N MET A 149 -6.62 -39.10 -6.04
CA MET A 149 -5.54 -38.12 -6.00
C MET A 149 -5.94 -36.79 -6.65
N ASN A 150 -6.60 -36.83 -7.82
CA ASN A 150 -7.06 -35.63 -8.50
C ASN A 150 -8.04 -34.83 -7.63
N LYS A 151 -9.03 -35.50 -7.02
CA LYS A 151 -9.97 -34.87 -6.09
C LYS A 151 -9.26 -34.25 -4.89
N ARG A 152 -8.32 -34.97 -4.27
CA ARG A 152 -7.55 -34.44 -3.13
C ARG A 152 -6.78 -33.17 -3.52
N ILE A 153 -6.07 -33.20 -4.65
CA ILE A 153 -5.30 -32.05 -5.14
C ILE A 153 -6.21 -30.86 -5.42
N GLU A 154 -7.38 -31.09 -6.03
CA GLU A 154 -8.36 -30.04 -6.30
C GLU A 154 -8.90 -29.41 -5.01
N GLU A 155 -9.24 -30.22 -4.01
CA GLU A 155 -9.70 -29.75 -2.70
C GLU A 155 -8.61 -28.95 -1.97
N GLU A 156 -7.36 -29.42 -1.99
CA GLU A 156 -6.22 -28.71 -1.41
C GLU A 156 -5.97 -27.36 -2.10
N SER A 157 -6.12 -27.30 -3.43
CA SER A 157 -6.01 -26.04 -4.18
C SER A 157 -7.11 -25.08 -3.77
N LYS A 158 -8.37 -25.52 -3.78
CA LYS A 158 -9.54 -24.70 -3.39
C LYS A 158 -9.40 -24.15 -1.98
N LYS A 159 -9.01 -24.99 -1.02
CA LYS A 159 -8.79 -24.56 0.38
C LYS A 159 -7.73 -23.48 0.49
N LYS A 160 -6.64 -23.60 -0.27
CA LYS A 160 -5.58 -22.59 -0.24
C LYS A 160 -5.98 -21.30 -0.95
N ASP A 161 -6.72 -21.38 -2.06
CA ASP A 161 -7.22 -20.21 -2.76
C ASP A 161 -8.16 -19.39 -1.87
N ILE A 162 -9.08 -20.05 -1.15
CA ILE A 162 -9.93 -19.41 -0.14
C ILE A 162 -9.06 -18.73 0.94
N LYS A 163 -8.08 -19.46 1.48
CA LYS A 163 -7.18 -18.89 2.50
C LYS A 163 -6.42 -17.67 2.00
N THR A 164 -5.94 -17.70 0.75
CA THR A 164 -5.20 -16.61 0.12
C THR A 164 -6.08 -15.36 -0.01
N ILE A 165 -7.34 -15.53 -0.43
CA ILE A 165 -8.30 -14.42 -0.53
C ILE A 165 -8.55 -13.81 0.86
N MET A 166 -8.77 -14.63 1.88
CA MET A 166 -8.97 -14.14 3.25
C MET A 166 -7.75 -13.37 3.78
N GLU A 167 -6.54 -13.83 3.48
CA GLU A 167 -5.30 -13.14 3.85
C GLU A 167 -5.20 -11.78 3.13
N LEU A 168 -5.55 -11.71 1.84
CA LEU A 168 -5.58 -10.46 1.09
C LEU A 168 -6.64 -9.47 1.63
N ASP A 169 -7.85 -9.95 1.92
CA ASP A 169 -8.92 -9.12 2.49
C ASP A 169 -8.50 -8.53 3.85
N GLN A 170 -7.83 -9.34 4.69
CA GLN A 170 -7.29 -8.87 5.96
C GLN A 170 -6.24 -7.76 5.75
N LYS A 171 -5.37 -7.88 4.73
CA LYS A 171 -4.37 -6.84 4.44
C LYS A 171 -5.01 -5.54 3.97
N VAL A 172 -6.06 -5.61 3.15
CA VAL A 172 -6.82 -4.40 2.75
C VAL A 172 -7.39 -3.71 3.98
N MET A 173 -7.96 -4.46 4.91
CA MET A 173 -8.48 -3.90 6.17
C MET A 173 -7.35 -3.27 7.01
N ASP A 174 -6.20 -3.91 7.15
CA ASP A 174 -5.06 -3.38 7.91
C ASP A 174 -4.52 -2.07 7.29
N GLN A 175 -4.46 -2.00 5.95
CA GLN A 175 -4.09 -0.78 5.22
C GLN A 175 -5.11 0.34 5.45
N GLN A 176 -6.41 0.05 5.37
CA GLN A 176 -7.47 1.01 5.66
C GLN A 176 -7.36 1.55 7.09
N VAL A 177 -7.18 0.68 8.09
CA VAL A 177 -6.99 1.07 9.50
C VAL A 177 -5.77 1.97 9.66
N THR A 178 -4.68 1.68 8.97
CA THR A 178 -3.44 2.46 9.06
C THR A 178 -3.65 3.88 8.49
N LEU A 179 -4.30 3.99 7.33
CA LEU A 179 -4.59 5.29 6.69
C LEU A 179 -5.62 6.11 7.47
N GLU A 180 -6.65 5.45 8.02
CA GLU A 180 -7.64 6.08 8.89
C GLU A 180 -6.99 6.64 10.17
N LYS A 181 -6.12 5.86 10.82
CA LYS A 181 -5.37 6.31 12.01
C LYS A 181 -4.37 7.41 11.71
N ALA A 182 -3.82 7.44 10.50
CA ALA A 182 -2.97 8.53 10.04
C ALA A 182 -3.77 9.81 9.70
N GLY A 183 -5.11 9.76 9.78
CA GLY A 183 -5.97 10.91 9.52
C GLY A 183 -6.09 11.26 8.04
N VAL A 184 -5.82 10.32 7.13
CA VAL A 184 -5.86 10.58 5.68
C VAL A 184 -7.32 10.71 5.23
N PRO A 185 -7.74 11.86 4.67
CA PRO A 185 -9.13 12.06 4.28
C PRO A 185 -9.60 11.06 3.22
N GLY A 186 -10.82 10.54 3.40
CA GLY A 186 -11.44 9.58 2.49
C GLY A 186 -11.12 8.12 2.80
N PHE A 187 -10.25 7.84 3.77
CA PHE A 187 -9.92 6.49 4.22
C PHE A 187 -10.62 6.14 5.53
N TYR A 188 -11.26 4.97 5.52
CA TYR A 188 -11.96 4.37 6.65
C TYR A 188 -12.17 2.89 6.35
N VAL A 189 -12.33 2.06 7.39
CA VAL A 189 -12.58 0.62 7.20
C VAL A 189 -13.93 0.37 6.49
N THR A 190 -13.91 -0.34 5.37
CA THR A 190 -15.11 -0.64 4.60
C THR A 190 -14.97 -1.86 3.71
N ASN A 191 -16.04 -2.67 3.65
CA ASN A 191 -16.17 -3.83 2.76
C ASN A 191 -17.05 -3.54 1.54
N ASN A 192 -17.53 -2.30 1.37
CA ASN A 192 -18.36 -1.93 0.23
C ASN A 192 -17.47 -1.78 -1.02
N PRO A 193 -17.69 -2.55 -2.10
CA PRO A 193 -16.85 -2.51 -3.29
C PRO A 193 -16.76 -1.13 -3.97
N ALA A 194 -17.79 -0.30 -3.85
CA ALA A 194 -17.79 1.04 -4.41
C ALA A 194 -16.90 1.99 -3.61
N GLU A 195 -16.85 1.85 -2.28
CA GLU A 195 -15.99 2.63 -1.40
C GLU A 195 -14.53 2.20 -1.53
N ILE A 196 -14.27 0.89 -1.55
CA ILE A 196 -12.92 0.35 -1.76
C ILE A 196 -12.36 0.89 -3.08
N ARG A 197 -13.16 0.88 -4.14
CA ARG A 197 -12.73 1.43 -5.43
C ARG A 197 -12.46 2.94 -5.36
N LEU A 198 -13.25 3.69 -4.59
CA LEU A 198 -13.00 5.12 -4.38
C LEU A 198 -11.67 5.34 -3.64
N GLN A 199 -11.42 4.57 -2.57
CA GLN A 199 -10.16 4.63 -1.82
C GLN A 199 -8.94 4.24 -2.69
N ILE A 200 -9.09 3.30 -3.62
CA ILE A 200 -8.05 2.97 -4.61
C ILE A 200 -7.74 4.18 -5.49
N TYR A 201 -8.76 4.90 -6.00
CA TYR A 201 -8.50 6.12 -6.78
C TYR A 201 -7.80 7.20 -5.95
N LEU A 202 -8.16 7.37 -4.67
CA LEU A 202 -7.47 8.31 -3.78
C LEU A 202 -6.02 7.90 -3.53
N LEU A 203 -5.72 6.59 -3.39
CA LEU A 203 -4.35 6.10 -3.31
C LEU A 203 -3.56 6.40 -4.60
N GLU A 204 -4.17 6.16 -5.77
CA GLU A 204 -3.55 6.50 -7.05
C GLU A 204 -3.22 7.99 -7.14
N PHE A 205 -4.10 8.87 -6.63
CA PHE A 205 -3.84 10.30 -6.57
C PHE A 205 -2.62 10.61 -5.71
N ILE A 206 -2.54 10.05 -4.50
CA ILE A 206 -1.41 10.26 -3.58
C ILE A 206 -0.10 9.77 -4.24
N VAL A 207 -0.11 8.59 -4.85
CA VAL A 207 1.07 8.03 -5.52
C VAL A 207 1.52 8.90 -6.70
N ARG A 208 0.58 9.41 -7.50
CA ARG A 208 0.91 10.32 -8.62
C ARG A 208 1.45 11.65 -8.12
N LEU A 209 0.83 12.24 -7.10
CA LEU A 209 1.24 13.52 -6.52
C LEU A 209 2.67 13.50 -5.95
N ARG A 210 3.08 12.35 -5.40
CA ARG A 210 4.46 12.16 -4.92
C ARG A 210 5.49 12.31 -6.05
N ASN A 211 5.13 11.87 -7.26
CA ASN A 211 6.03 11.85 -8.41
C ASN A 211 5.96 13.14 -9.24
N THR A 212 5.05 14.06 -8.92
CA THR A 212 5.01 15.40 -9.53
C THR A 212 5.98 16.34 -8.81
N GLU A 213 6.91 16.93 -9.56
CA GLU A 213 7.83 17.93 -9.05
C GLU A 213 7.08 19.23 -8.74
N LEU A 214 7.34 19.82 -7.57
CA LEU A 214 6.86 21.17 -7.26
C LEU A 214 7.58 22.17 -8.18
N PRO A 215 6.86 23.09 -8.85
CA PRO A 215 7.52 24.16 -9.59
C PRO A 215 8.34 25.01 -8.62
N THR A 216 9.66 25.07 -8.87
CA THR A 216 10.63 25.94 -8.18
C THR A 216 10.35 27.41 -8.38
#